data_AF-A0A0R2WZE9-F1
#
_entry.id   AF-A0A0R2WZE9-F1
#
_cell.length_a   1.000
_cell.length_b   1.000
_cell.length_c   1.000
_cell.angle_alpha   90.00
_cell.angle_beta   90.00
_cell.angle_gamma   90.00
#
_symmetry.space_group_name_H-M   'P 1'
#
loop_
_entity.id
_entity.type
_entity.pdbx_description
1 polymer ?
#
loop_
_entity_poly.entity_id
_entity_poly.type
_entity_poly.pdbx_seq_one_letter_code
_entity_poly.pdbx_strand_id
1 'polypeptide(L)'
;MVNIIGSIFYGNVLGIFLLAFFIKYVKGNAVFIAAIITQILIIIIWYLDYLPYLWLNLLGCVLVMLIAIFLQFFNNLKLGYANNQTYKMGNFRIGKNRS
;
A
#
# COMPACT_ATOMS: atom_id res chain seq x y z
N MET A 1 4.10 -17.44 25.42
CA MET A 1 3.04 -16.42 25.37
C MET A 1 3.52 -15.10 24.76
N VAL A 2 4.56 -14.45 25.31
CA VAL A 2 5.02 -13.12 24.83
C VAL A 2 5.56 -13.07 23.39
N ASN A 3 6.23 -14.13 22.92
CA ASN A 3 6.85 -14.17 21.58
C ASN A 3 5.84 -14.13 20.41
N ILE A 4 4.63 -14.63 20.67
CA ILE A 4 3.55 -14.74 19.67
C ILE A 4 2.86 -13.39 19.51
N ILE A 5 2.48 -12.75 20.63
CA ILE A 5 1.99 -11.36 20.64
C ILE A 5 3.02 -10.44 19.99
N GLY A 6 4.30 -10.61 20.35
CA GLY A 6 5.40 -9.86 19.76
C GLY A 6 5.40 -9.95 18.24
N SER A 7 5.37 -11.16 17.66
CA SER A 7 5.43 -11.31 16.20
C SER A 7 4.19 -10.81 15.44
N ILE A 8 3.00 -10.83 16.06
CA ILE A 8 1.78 -10.33 15.41
C ILE A 8 1.78 -8.80 15.28
N PHE A 9 2.32 -8.11 16.30
CA PHE A 9 2.39 -6.65 16.30
C PHE A 9 3.68 -6.11 15.67
N TYR A 10 4.84 -6.71 15.98
CA TYR A 10 6.12 -6.25 15.42
C TYR A 10 6.19 -6.44 13.91
N GLY A 11 5.62 -7.51 13.36
CA GLY A 11 5.69 -7.79 11.92
C GLY A 11 5.06 -6.68 11.08
N ASN A 12 3.90 -6.20 11.50
CA ASN A 12 3.22 -5.11 10.82
C ASN A 12 3.96 -3.78 10.99
N VAL A 13 4.39 -3.45 12.22
CA VAL A 13 5.11 -2.19 12.50
C VAL A 13 6.46 -2.13 11.79
N LEU A 14 7.22 -3.23 11.80
CA LEU A 14 8.49 -3.38 11.07
C LEU A 14 8.27 -3.24 9.56
N GLY A 15 7.21 -3.85 9.01
CA GLY A 15 6.86 -3.75 7.59
C GLY A 15 6.56 -2.32 7.13
N ILE A 16 5.79 -1.57 7.92
CA ILE A 16 5.49 -0.16 7.67
C ILE A 16 6.76 0.69 7.75
N PHE A 17 7.61 0.42 8.74
CA PHE A 17 8.88 1.11 8.92
C PHE A 17 9.85 0.89 7.74
N LEU A 18 9.99 -0.36 7.28
CA LEU A 18 10.78 -0.69 6.09
C LEU A 18 10.21 -0.03 4.85
N LEU A 19 8.89 -0.06 4.66
CA LEU A 19 8.25 0.59 3.52
C LEU A 19 8.56 2.10 3.50
N ALA A 20 8.48 2.77 4.65
CA ALA A 20 8.78 4.19 4.77
C ALA A 20 10.26 4.52 4.48
N PHE A 21 11.18 3.61 4.82
CA PHE A 21 12.62 3.76 4.54
C PHE A 21 12.98 3.50 3.08
N PHE A 22 12.47 2.42 2.49
CA PHE A 22 12.84 1.99 1.14
C PHE A 22 12.05 2.70 0.04
N ILE A 23 10.78 3.04 0.27
CA ILE A 23 9.89 3.58 -0.76
C ILE A 23 9.42 4.99 -0.40
N LYS A 24 10.35 5.95 -0.54
CA LYS A 24 10.14 7.39 -0.30
C LYS A 24 9.08 8.04 -1.21
N TYR A 25 8.62 7.31 -2.23
CA TYR A 25 7.60 7.74 -3.20
C TYR A 25 6.15 7.40 -2.82
N VAL A 26 5.92 6.57 -1.80
CA VAL A 26 4.55 6.16 -1.42
C VAL A 26 3.93 7.23 -0.53
N LYS A 27 2.77 7.76 -0.94
CA LYS A 27 2.02 8.73 -0.13
C LYS A 27 1.63 8.11 1.22
N GLY A 28 1.79 8.84 2.32
CA GLY A 28 1.46 8.36 3.67
C GLY A 28 0.04 7.77 3.81
N ASN A 29 -0.94 8.33 3.09
CA ASN A 29 -2.31 7.79 3.07
C ASN A 29 -2.38 6.36 2.50
N ALA A 30 -1.57 6.03 1.50
CA ALA A 30 -1.49 4.68 0.94
C ALA A 30 -0.89 3.69 1.96
N VAL A 31 0.15 4.14 2.68
CA VAL A 31 0.78 3.35 3.75
C VAL A 31 -0.21 3.07 4.89
N PHE A 32 -0.99 4.07 5.28
CA PHE A 32 -1.98 3.94 6.35
C PHE A 32 -3.07 2.92 6.01
N ILE A 33 -3.60 2.96 4.78
CA ILE A 33 -4.60 1.99 4.32
C ILE A 33 -3.99 0.58 4.24
N ALA A 34 -2.77 0.44 3.73
CA ALA A 34 -2.07 -0.84 3.67
C ALA A 34 -1.82 -1.43 5.07
N ALA A 35 -1.45 -0.59 6.05
CA ALA A 35 -1.22 -0.99 7.42
C ALA A 35 -2.47 -1.56 8.09
N ILE A 36 -3.63 -0.94 7.89
CA ILE A 36 -4.90 -1.41 8.45
C ILE A 36 -5.30 -2.76 7.84
N ILE A 37 -5.23 -2.88 6.52
CA ILE A 37 -5.57 -4.12 5.81
C ILE A 37 -4.66 -5.26 6.27
N THR A 38 -3.35 -4.99 6.36
CA THR A 38 -2.37 -6.01 6.75
C THR A 38 -2.56 -6.44 8.20
N GLN A 39 -2.89 -5.50 9.11
CA GLN A 39 -3.19 -5.84 10.50
C GLN A 39 -4.37 -6.81 10.60
N ILE A 40 -5.44 -6.59 9.83
CA ILE A 40 -6.63 -7.47 9.82
C ILE A 40 -6.26 -8.85 9.25
N LEU A 41 -5.49 -8.90 8.16
CA LEU A 41 -5.03 -10.14 7.53
C LEU A 41 -4.16 -11.00 8.46
N ILE A 42 -3.20 -10.39 9.17
CA ILE A 42 -2.35 -11.12 10.12
C ILE A 42 -3.18 -11.71 11.26
N ILE A 43 -4.16 -10.96 11.78
CA ILE A 43 -5.04 -11.46 12.86
C ILE A 43 -5.82 -12.70 12.38
N ILE A 44 -6.34 -12.68 11.15
CA ILE A 44 -7.06 -13.82 10.56
C ILE A 44 -6.14 -15.04 10.38
N ILE A 45 -4.95 -14.84 9.82
CA ILE A 45 -3.97 -15.91 9.60
C ILE A 45 -3.51 -16.53 10.93
N TRP A 46 -3.30 -15.69 11.94
CA TRP A 46 -2.96 -16.15 13.28
C TRP A 46 -4.11 -16.96 13.91
N TYR A 47 -5.36 -16.53 13.74
CA TYR A 47 -6.53 -17.28 14.24
C TYR A 47 -6.69 -18.66 13.59
N LEU A 48 -6.30 -18.78 12.31
CA LEU A 48 -6.31 -20.04 11.57
C LEU A 48 -5.12 -20.97 11.92
N ASP A 49 -4.18 -20.52 12.76
CA ASP A 49 -2.95 -21.22 13.18
C ASP A 49 -2.16 -21.87 12.01
N TYR A 50 -2.25 -21.23 10.84
CA TYR A 50 -1.74 -21.78 9.57
C TYR A 50 -0.21 -21.76 9.48
N LEU A 51 0.44 -20.88 10.27
CA LEU A 51 1.88 -20.63 10.22
C LEU A 51 2.48 -20.42 11.62
N PRO A 52 3.73 -20.85 11.85
CA PRO A 52 4.44 -20.60 13.10
C PRO A 52 4.71 -19.11 13.32
N TYR A 53 4.75 -18.69 14.58
CA TYR A 53 4.79 -17.28 14.98
C TYR A 53 5.97 -16.48 14.40
N LEU A 54 7.12 -17.12 14.13
CA LEU A 54 8.28 -16.48 13.52
C LEU A 54 8.01 -16.01 12.06
N TRP A 55 7.20 -16.78 11.33
CA TRP A 55 6.85 -16.50 9.93
C TRP A 55 5.81 -15.39 9.78
N LEU A 56 4.98 -15.14 10.80
CA LEU A 56 4.01 -14.05 10.81
C LEU A 56 4.69 -12.68 10.63
N ASN A 57 5.89 -12.51 11.18
CA ASN A 57 6.69 -11.29 11.00
C ASN A 57 7.07 -11.06 9.53
N LEU A 58 7.66 -12.09 8.91
CA LEU A 58 8.10 -12.02 7.51
C LEU A 58 6.89 -11.80 6.60
N LEU A 59 5.81 -12.53 6.83
CA LEU A 59 4.57 -12.44 6.07
C LEU A 59 3.93 -11.05 6.20
N GLY A 60 3.88 -10.48 7.40
CA GLY A 60 3.39 -9.12 7.63
C GLY A 60 4.19 -8.07 6.89
N CYS A 61 5.53 -8.16 6.93
CA CYS A 61 6.40 -7.25 6.19
C CYS A 61 6.18 -7.35 4.67
N VAL A 62 6.08 -8.56 4.13
CA VAL A 62 5.88 -8.80 2.69
C VAL A 62 4.50 -8.30 2.24
N LEU A 63 3.45 -8.52 3.03
CA LEU A 63 2.10 -8.05 2.74
C LEU A 63 2.01 -6.52 2.67
N VAL A 64 2.57 -5.81 3.66
CA VAL A 64 2.58 -4.33 3.66
C VAL A 64 3.29 -3.80 2.41
N MET A 65 4.46 -4.37 2.06
CA MET A 65 5.21 -3.96 0.87
C MET A 65 4.45 -4.23 -0.43
N LEU A 66 3.86 -5.42 -0.58
CA LEU A 66 3.06 -5.78 -1.75
C LEU A 66 1.86 -4.85 -1.94
N ILE A 67 1.05 -4.65 -0.88
CA ILE A 67 -0.16 -3.83 -0.95
C ILE A 67 0.19 -2.38 -1.26
N ALA A 68 1.24 -1.83 -0.63
CA ALA A 68 1.64 -0.45 -0.85
C ALA A 68 2.13 -0.20 -2.29
N ILE A 69 2.94 -1.12 -2.85
CA ILE A 69 3.40 -1.02 -4.25
C ILE A 69 2.20 -1.11 -5.19
N PHE A 70 1.27 -2.04 -4.93
CA PHE A 70 0.08 -2.22 -5.75
C PHE A 70 -0.81 -0.96 -5.73
N LEU A 71 -1.05 -0.39 -4.55
CA LEU A 71 -1.85 0.84 -4.40
C LEU A 71 -1.17 2.04 -5.08
N GLN A 72 0.15 2.16 -4.96
CA GLN A 72 0.92 3.23 -5.61
C GLN A 72 0.88 3.09 -7.14
N PHE A 73 0.95 1.86 -7.66
CA PHE A 73 0.84 1.58 -9.09
C PHE A 73 -0.50 2.04 -9.66
N PHE A 74 -1.62 1.72 -9.01
CA PHE A 74 -2.94 2.20 -9.43
C PHE A 74 -3.07 3.73 -9.37
N ASN A 75 -2.49 4.36 -8.34
CA ASN A 75 -2.56 5.80 -8.19
C ASN A 75 -1.77 6.54 -9.29
N ASN A 76 -0.60 6.02 -9.66
CA ASN A 76 0.20 6.54 -10.78
C ASN A 76 -0.56 6.39 -12.11
N LEU A 77 -1.26 5.26 -12.32
CA LEU A 77 -2.07 5.05 -13.52
C LEU A 77 -3.19 6.10 -13.63
N LYS A 78 -3.95 6.31 -12.53
CA LYS A 78 -5.05 7.31 -12.49
C LYS A 78 -4.56 8.72 -12.81
N LEU A 79 -3.39 9.11 -12.29
CA LEU A 79 -2.78 10.41 -12.57
C LEU A 79 -2.38 10.55 -14.06
N GLY A 80 -1.85 9.50 -14.67
CA GLY A 80 -1.53 9.49 -16.11
C GLY A 80 -2.76 9.69 -17.00
N TYR A 81 -3.87 8.98 -16.72
CA TYR A 81 -5.12 9.13 -17.46
C TYR A 81 -5.78 10.51 -17.25
N ALA A 82 -5.80 11.02 -16.02
CA ALA A 82 -6.39 12.33 -15.72
C ALA A 82 -5.65 13.48 -16.43
N ASN A 83 -4.31 13.41 -16.47
CA ASN A 83 -3.52 14.41 -17.15
C ASN A 83 -3.79 14.35 -18.68
N ASN A 84 -3.90 13.14 -19.25
CA ASN A 84 -4.23 12.94 -20.67
C ASN A 84 -5.59 13.53 -21.10
N GLN A 85 -6.61 13.40 -20.27
CA GLN A 85 -7.92 14.00 -20.50
C GLN A 85 -7.87 15.54 -20.44
N THR A 86 -7.05 16.10 -19.55
CA THR A 86 -6.91 17.55 -19.38
C THR A 86 -6.28 18.19 -20.63
N TYR A 87 -5.23 17.60 -21.20
CA TYR A 87 -4.65 18.12 -22.45
C TYR A 87 -5.65 18.06 -23.61
N LYS A 88 -6.43 16.98 -23.68
CA LYS A 88 -7.42 16.77 -24.75
C LYS A 88 -8.56 17.77 -24.68
N MET A 89 -9.08 18.06 -23.47
CA MET A 89 -10.08 19.11 -23.26
C MET A 89 -9.51 20.52 -23.44
N GLY A 90 -8.28 20.78 -23.01
CA GLY A 90 -7.60 22.06 -23.20
C GLY A 90 -7.46 22.44 -24.68
N ASN A 91 -6.93 21.52 -25.50
CA ASN A 91 -6.80 21.74 -26.95
C ASN A 91 -8.16 21.88 -27.65
N PHE A 92 -9.20 21.16 -27.21
CA PHE A 92 -10.54 21.30 -27.77
C PHE A 92 -11.15 22.68 -27.49
N ARG A 93 -10.99 23.20 -26.27
CA ARG A 93 -11.48 24.55 -25.90
C ARG A 93 -10.73 25.64 -26.66
N ILE A 94 -9.42 25.50 -26.87
CA ILE A 94 -8.62 26.42 -27.71
C ILE A 94 -9.07 26.36 -29.18
N GLY A 95 -9.34 25.16 -29.71
CA GLY A 95 -9.80 24.98 -31.09
C GLY A 95 -11.16 25.60 -31.37
N LYS A 96 -12.08 25.58 -30.40
CA LYS A 96 -13.44 26.13 -30.54
C LYS A 96 -13.52 27.65 -30.36
N ASN A 97 -12.52 28.28 -29.75
CA ASN A 97 -12.46 29.74 -29.55
C ASN A 97 -11.72 30.46 -30.71
N ARG A 98 -11.27 29.69 -31.72
CA ARG A 98 -10.52 30.17 -32.87
C ARG A 98 -11.32 30.12 -34.19
N SER A 99 -12.61 29.80 -34.11
CA SER A 99 -13.59 29.71 -35.22
C SER A 99 -14.77 30.62 -34.93
#